data_AF-A0A316G098-F1
#
_entry.id   AF-A0A316G098-F1
#
_cell.length_a   1.000
_cell.length_b   1.000
_cell.length_c   1.000
_cell.angle_alpha   90.00
_cell.angle_beta   90.00
_cell.angle_gamma   90.00
#
_symmetry.space_group_name_H-M   'P 1'
#
loop_
_entity.id
_entity.type
_entity.pdbx_description
1 polymer ?
#
loop_
_entity_poly.entity_id
_entity_poly.type
_entity_poly.pdbx_seq_one_letter_code
_entity_poly.pdbx_strand_id
1 'polypeptide(L)'
;MAAIADDLRAIVVTATSPDGRIEGRMESLEYITLRFLSDSYEQYYRRRDAESLAHQLGRGATLMATAYQRARRAVMLTHSFERYSSLRPPFSSRHREYLERGAEIRSRGGSPDREIQVTAVALMEYHVIITPDVLDRHEERGFLQLADAAMNDLRADHRRAHTALRHELYLKYKDRER
;
A
#
# COMPACT_ATOMS: atom_id res chain seq x y z
N MET A 1 -17.17 -5.64 -19.85
CA MET A 1 -15.97 -5.19 -19.11
C MET A 1 -16.15 -3.85 -18.41
N ALA A 2 -17.03 -2.94 -18.85
CA ALA A 2 -17.28 -1.65 -18.18
C ALA A 2 -17.77 -1.82 -16.71
N ALA A 3 -18.78 -2.66 -16.48
CA ALA A 3 -19.36 -2.87 -15.14
C ALA A 3 -18.34 -3.34 -14.07
N ILE A 4 -17.41 -4.23 -14.43
CA ILE A 4 -16.35 -4.69 -13.50
C ILE A 4 -15.39 -3.55 -13.16
N ALA A 5 -14.98 -2.78 -14.17
CA ALA A 5 -14.07 -1.67 -13.97
C ALA A 5 -14.71 -0.59 -13.08
N ASP A 6 -16.01 -0.35 -13.23
CA ASP A 6 -16.77 0.58 -12.41
C ASP A 6 -16.89 0.07 -10.96
N ASP A 7 -17.21 -1.20 -10.75
CA ASP A 7 -17.28 -1.79 -9.41
C ASP A 7 -15.92 -1.80 -8.70
N LEU A 8 -14.84 -2.06 -9.45
CA LEU A 8 -13.48 -1.99 -8.91
C LEU A 8 -13.07 -0.56 -8.52
N ARG A 9 -13.53 0.44 -9.26
CA ARG A 9 -13.32 1.87 -8.94
C ARG A 9 -14.19 2.33 -7.77
N ALA A 10 -15.31 1.67 -7.52
CA ALA A 10 -16.22 1.98 -6.42
C ALA A 10 -15.76 1.39 -5.07
N ILE A 11 -14.69 0.60 -5.03
CA ILE A 11 -14.16 0.04 -3.79
C ILE A 11 -13.63 1.15 -2.91
N VAL A 12 -14.30 1.40 -1.79
CA VAL A 12 -13.79 2.27 -0.73
C VAL A 12 -13.64 1.43 0.53
N VAL A 13 -12.44 1.47 1.12
CA VAL A 13 -12.12 0.78 2.37
C VAL A 13 -11.66 1.80 3.38
N THR A 14 -12.26 1.73 4.57
CA THR A 14 -11.79 2.47 5.74
C THR A 14 -11.21 1.48 6.73
N ALA A 15 -10.08 1.81 7.34
CA ALA A 15 -9.49 1.05 8.43
C ALA A 15 -8.98 2.00 9.51
N THR A 16 -9.10 1.56 10.76
CA THR A 16 -8.56 2.29 11.90
C THR A 16 -7.28 1.60 12.38
N SER A 17 -6.32 2.38 12.88
CA SER A 17 -5.16 1.84 13.59
C SER A 17 -5.59 0.96 14.76
N PRO A 18 -4.76 -0.01 15.19
CA PRO A 18 -5.07 -0.88 16.33
C PRO A 18 -5.46 -0.14 17.62
N ASP A 19 -4.91 1.04 17.85
CA ASP A 19 -5.24 1.87 19.01
C ASP A 19 -6.48 2.77 18.82
N GLY A 20 -7.15 2.70 17.67
CA GLY A 20 -8.40 3.40 17.43
C GLY A 20 -8.26 4.89 17.13
N ARG A 21 -7.05 5.41 16.92
CA ARG A 21 -6.76 6.85 16.89
C ARG A 21 -6.45 7.42 15.51
N ILE A 22 -6.15 6.57 14.54
CA ILE A 22 -5.82 6.96 13.18
C ILE A 22 -6.80 6.27 12.24
N GLU A 23 -7.43 7.03 11.37
CA GLU A 23 -8.28 6.49 10.32
C GLU A 23 -7.60 6.66 8.97
N GLY A 24 -7.46 5.55 8.25
CA GLY A 24 -7.07 5.52 6.85
C GLY A 24 -8.28 5.20 5.97
N ARG A 25 -8.39 5.88 4.83
CA ARG A 25 -9.38 5.60 3.79
C ARG A 25 -8.65 5.36 2.47
N MET A 26 -9.02 4.29 1.78
CA MET A 26 -8.47 3.89 0.50
C MET A 26 -9.60 3.70 -0.51
N GLU A 27 -9.60 4.52 -1.56
CA GLU A 27 -10.55 4.43 -2.68
C GLU A 27 -9.93 3.70 -3.87
N SER A 28 -8.61 3.76 -3.95
CA SER A 28 -7.82 2.94 -4.83
C SER A 28 -6.42 2.83 -4.23
N LEU A 29 -5.59 1.97 -4.80
CA LEU A 29 -4.16 1.97 -4.48
C LEU A 29 -3.50 3.34 -4.77
N GLU A 30 -4.15 4.20 -5.57
CA GLU A 30 -3.70 5.55 -5.93
C GLU A 30 -4.30 6.67 -5.09
N TYR A 31 -5.31 6.40 -4.26
CA TYR A 31 -5.92 7.42 -3.41
C TYR A 31 -6.11 6.88 -2.00
N ILE A 32 -5.17 7.29 -1.14
CA ILE A 32 -5.13 6.95 0.28
C ILE A 32 -5.14 8.27 1.04
N THR A 33 -6.07 8.41 1.98
CA THR A 33 -6.10 9.52 2.91
C THR A 33 -5.96 9.01 4.34
N LEU A 34 -5.35 9.84 5.18
CA LEU A 34 -5.14 9.53 6.59
C LEU A 34 -5.54 10.74 7.42
N ARG A 35 -6.18 10.49 8.56
CA ARG A 35 -6.52 11.50 9.54
C ARG A 35 -6.37 10.97 10.96
N PHE A 36 -6.09 11.85 11.90
CA PHE A 36 -6.18 11.53 13.31
C PHE A 36 -7.62 11.73 13.80
N LEU A 37 -8.02 10.93 14.78
CA LEU A 37 -9.34 11.00 15.40
C LEU A 37 -9.24 11.75 16.73
N SER A 38 -10.23 12.60 17.03
CA SER A 38 -10.37 13.29 18.32
C SER A 38 -9.11 14.03 18.77
N ASP A 39 -8.46 14.76 17.86
CA ASP A 39 -7.20 15.49 18.10
C ASP A 39 -6.07 14.62 18.69
N SER A 40 -6.09 13.31 18.37
CA SER A 40 -5.14 12.34 18.92
C SER A 40 -3.69 12.67 18.56
N TYR A 41 -3.43 13.40 17.48
CA TYR A 41 -2.07 13.85 17.18
C TYR A 41 -1.54 14.73 18.31
N GLU A 42 -2.20 15.86 18.57
CA GLU A 42 -1.74 16.84 19.56
C GLU A 42 -1.82 16.31 21.00
N GLN A 43 -2.89 15.57 21.32
CA GLN A 43 -3.14 15.14 22.69
C GLN A 43 -2.36 13.88 23.10
N TYR A 44 -1.98 13.04 22.13
CA TYR A 44 -1.43 11.73 22.43
C TYR A 44 -0.10 11.45 21.73
N TYR A 45 0.01 11.65 20.43
CA TYR A 45 1.23 11.28 19.72
C TYR A 45 2.32 12.33 19.83
N ARG A 46 1.99 13.61 19.72
CA ARG A 46 2.98 14.70 19.67
C ARG A 46 3.92 14.72 20.86
N ARG A 47 3.43 14.33 22.04
CA ARG A 47 4.18 14.28 23.30
C ARG A 47 4.75 12.90 23.63
N ARG A 48 4.59 11.94 22.73
CA ARG A 48 5.02 10.55 22.88
C ARG A 48 6.10 10.22 21.87
N ASP A 49 6.53 8.98 21.94
CA ASP A 49 7.56 8.42 21.09
C ASP A 49 7.08 8.25 19.63
N ALA A 50 7.90 8.72 18.70
CA ALA A 50 7.75 8.57 17.26
C ALA A 50 7.67 7.10 16.84
N GLU A 51 8.36 6.19 17.53
CA GLU A 51 8.30 4.75 17.24
C GLU A 51 6.89 4.19 17.43
N SER A 52 6.19 4.63 18.47
CA SER A 52 4.81 4.20 18.73
C SER A 52 3.87 4.63 17.60
N LEU A 53 3.96 5.88 17.17
CA LEU A 53 3.16 6.36 16.03
C LEU A 53 3.52 5.61 14.74
N ALA A 54 4.81 5.42 14.47
CA ALA A 54 5.28 4.68 13.30
C ALA A 54 4.73 3.25 13.27
N HIS A 55 4.73 2.57 14.41
CA HIS A 55 4.13 1.25 14.56
C HIS A 55 2.63 1.26 14.22
N GLN A 56 1.86 2.21 14.78
CA GLN A 56 0.42 2.30 14.52
C GLN A 56 0.11 2.60 13.06
N LEU A 57 0.89 3.46 12.41
CA LEU A 57 0.77 3.76 10.98
C LEU A 57 1.06 2.53 10.11
N GLY A 58 2.14 1.79 10.40
CA GLY A 58 2.46 0.55 9.67
C GLY A 58 1.38 -0.51 9.80
N ARG A 59 0.83 -0.71 11.01
CA ARG A 59 -0.29 -1.64 11.24
C ARG A 59 -1.57 -1.17 10.57
N GLY A 60 -1.90 0.12 10.66
CA GLY A 60 -3.07 0.71 9.99
C GLY A 60 -3.02 0.55 8.47
N ALA A 61 -1.87 0.85 7.86
CA ALA A 61 -1.65 0.68 6.42
C ALA A 61 -1.79 -0.79 5.98
N THR A 62 -1.22 -1.72 6.75
CA THR A 62 -1.33 -3.17 6.52
C THR A 62 -2.78 -3.65 6.59
N LEU A 63 -3.56 -3.19 7.58
CA LEU A 63 -4.98 -3.52 7.73
C LEU A 63 -5.80 -2.99 6.54
N MET A 64 -5.56 -1.74 6.16
CA MET A 64 -6.24 -1.09 5.03
C MET A 64 -5.96 -1.81 3.71
N ALA A 65 -4.70 -2.14 3.43
CA ALA A 65 -4.31 -2.88 2.23
C ALA A 65 -4.94 -4.27 2.20
N THR A 66 -4.93 -4.98 3.33
CA THR A 66 -5.57 -6.31 3.45
C THR A 66 -7.07 -6.24 3.18
N ALA A 67 -7.75 -5.24 3.75
CA ALA A 67 -9.18 -5.05 3.55
C ALA A 67 -9.51 -4.67 2.09
N TYR A 68 -8.69 -3.82 1.45
CA TYR A 68 -8.83 -3.51 0.03
C TYR A 68 -8.66 -4.74 -0.87
N GLN A 69 -7.64 -5.58 -0.62
CA GLN A 69 -7.45 -6.82 -1.37
C GLN A 69 -8.64 -7.78 -1.22
N ARG A 70 -9.23 -7.86 -0.01
CA ARG A 70 -10.44 -8.66 0.23
C ARG A 70 -11.65 -8.11 -0.53
N ALA A 71 -11.88 -6.80 -0.49
CA ALA A 71 -12.97 -6.15 -1.21
C ALA A 71 -12.83 -6.32 -2.73
N ARG A 72 -11.62 -6.08 -3.25
CA ARG A 72 -11.27 -6.30 -4.66
C ARG A 72 -11.53 -7.73 -5.08
N ARG A 73 -11.14 -8.70 -4.25
CA ARG A 73 -11.42 -10.11 -4.51
C ARG A 73 -12.92 -10.41 -4.53
N ALA A 74 -13.71 -9.83 -3.63
CA ALA A 74 -15.15 -10.03 -3.61
C ALA A 74 -15.80 -9.52 -4.90
N VAL A 75 -15.43 -8.32 -5.37
CA VAL A 75 -15.91 -7.77 -6.66
C VAL A 75 -15.56 -8.71 -7.81
N MET A 76 -14.33 -9.21 -7.88
CA MET A 76 -13.92 -10.15 -8.94
C MET A 76 -14.79 -11.43 -8.93
N LEU A 77 -15.07 -11.99 -7.75
CA LEU A 77 -15.89 -13.19 -7.61
C LEU A 77 -17.35 -12.95 -8.05
N THR A 78 -17.93 -11.78 -7.75
CA THR A 78 -19.28 -11.41 -8.20
C THR A 78 -19.42 -11.42 -9.72
N HIS A 79 -18.36 -11.05 -10.43
CA HIS A 79 -18.30 -11.08 -11.90
C HIS A 79 -17.83 -12.41 -12.48
N SER A 80 -17.94 -13.50 -11.71
CA SER A 80 -17.54 -14.86 -12.11
C SER A 80 -16.08 -14.98 -12.52
N PHE A 81 -15.21 -14.05 -12.10
CA PHE A 81 -13.78 -14.35 -12.08
C PHE A 81 -13.54 -15.30 -10.93
N GLU A 82 -13.46 -16.58 -11.25
CA GLU A 82 -13.02 -17.58 -10.29
C GLU A 82 -11.65 -17.18 -9.75
N ARG A 83 -11.42 -17.49 -8.47
CA ARG A 83 -10.07 -17.53 -7.90
C ARG A 83 -9.20 -18.25 -8.93
N TYR A 84 -7.95 -17.80 -9.16
CA TYR A 84 -6.95 -18.69 -9.72
C TYR A 84 -6.98 -19.95 -8.85
N SER A 85 -7.68 -20.96 -9.35
CA SER A 85 -7.78 -22.24 -8.69
C SER A 85 -6.39 -22.82 -8.79
N SER A 86 -5.88 -23.40 -7.71
CA SER A 86 -4.70 -24.26 -7.79
C SER A 86 -4.88 -25.41 -8.80
N LEU A 87 -6.10 -25.64 -9.29
CA LEU A 87 -6.45 -26.60 -10.34
C LEU A 87 -6.29 -26.06 -11.78
N ARG A 88 -6.14 -24.74 -11.99
CA ARG A 88 -5.78 -24.17 -13.30
C ARG A 88 -4.38 -23.57 -13.21
N PRO A 89 -3.33 -24.28 -13.68
CA PRO A 89 -1.98 -23.75 -13.64
C PRO A 89 -1.94 -22.40 -14.38
N PRO A 90 -1.07 -21.47 -13.97
CA PRO A 90 -0.86 -20.23 -14.71
C PRO A 90 -0.66 -20.57 -16.18
N PHE A 91 -1.42 -19.89 -17.05
CA PHE A 91 -1.53 -20.18 -18.48
C PHE A 91 -0.17 -20.20 -19.21
N SER A 92 0.88 -19.64 -18.58
CA SER A 92 2.26 -19.74 -19.01
C SER A 92 3.23 -19.68 -17.82
N SER A 93 4.44 -20.22 -18.01
CA SER A 93 5.57 -20.07 -17.08
C SER A 93 5.89 -18.60 -16.79
N ARG A 94 5.78 -17.72 -17.81
CA ARG A 94 5.91 -16.27 -17.66
C ARG A 94 4.90 -15.69 -16.67
N HIS A 95 3.65 -16.13 -16.73
CA HIS A 95 2.61 -15.64 -15.82
C HIS A 95 2.81 -16.13 -14.39
N ARG A 96 3.26 -17.38 -14.21
CA ARG A 96 3.65 -17.92 -12.89
C ARG A 96 4.74 -17.06 -12.23
N GLU A 97 5.82 -16.88 -12.97
CA GLU A 97 7.00 -16.15 -12.49
C GLU A 97 6.68 -14.69 -12.16
N TYR A 98 5.76 -14.07 -12.93
CA TYR A 98 5.27 -12.73 -12.62
C TYR A 98 4.52 -12.66 -11.28
N LEU A 99 3.67 -13.64 -10.98
CA LEU A 99 2.91 -13.66 -9.72
C LEU A 99 3.82 -13.92 -8.51
N GLU A 100 4.73 -14.89 -8.63
CA GLU A 100 5.70 -15.23 -7.58
C GLU A 100 6.60 -14.05 -7.26
N ARG A 101 7.27 -13.48 -8.28
CA ARG A 101 8.16 -12.33 -8.08
C ARG A 101 7.40 -11.06 -7.70
N GLY A 102 6.17 -10.90 -8.20
CA GLY A 102 5.29 -9.79 -7.84
C GLY A 102 4.95 -9.78 -6.35
N ALA A 103 4.75 -10.94 -5.74
CA ALA A 103 4.51 -11.10 -4.31
C ALA A 103 5.72 -10.75 -3.43
N GLU A 104 6.90 -10.61 -4.03
CA GLU A 104 8.16 -10.28 -3.34
C GLU A 104 8.65 -8.86 -3.63
N ILE A 105 7.93 -8.08 -4.45
CA ILE A 105 8.32 -6.71 -4.78
C ILE A 105 8.43 -5.89 -3.49
N ARG A 106 9.62 -5.40 -3.22
CA ARG A 106 9.88 -4.43 -2.16
C ARG A 106 9.83 -3.03 -2.76
N SER A 107 9.12 -2.14 -2.09
CA SER A 107 9.01 -0.74 -2.47
C SER A 107 9.34 0.13 -1.28
N ARG A 108 9.88 1.31 -1.54
CA ARG A 108 10.21 2.30 -0.51
C ARG A 108 9.75 3.68 -0.91
N GLY A 109 9.37 4.49 0.08
CA GLY A 109 9.03 5.89 -0.09
C GLY A 109 9.54 6.72 1.07
N GLY A 110 9.86 7.98 0.81
CA GLY A 110 10.27 8.93 1.83
C GLY A 110 9.59 10.28 1.67
N SER A 111 9.33 10.95 2.79
CA SER A 111 9.01 12.38 2.79
C SER A 111 10.27 13.21 2.46
N PRO A 112 10.14 14.53 2.23
CA PRO A 112 11.28 15.44 2.24
C PRO A 112 12.16 15.21 3.46
N ASP A 113 13.48 15.33 3.29
CA ASP A 113 14.50 15.11 4.30
C ASP A 113 14.47 13.74 5.01
N ARG A 114 13.70 12.78 4.47
CA ARG A 114 13.52 11.42 5.00
C ARG A 114 12.99 11.38 6.44
N GLU A 115 12.20 12.38 6.80
CA GLU A 115 11.53 12.51 8.09
C GLU A 115 10.55 11.36 8.36
N ILE A 116 9.84 10.92 7.33
CA ILE A 116 9.02 9.72 7.34
C ILE A 116 9.51 8.82 6.21
N GLN A 117 9.80 7.56 6.54
CA GLN A 117 10.17 6.54 5.58
C GLN A 117 9.19 5.39 5.68
N VAL A 118 8.75 4.90 4.53
CA VAL A 118 7.84 3.76 4.44
C VAL A 118 8.46 2.72 3.54
N THR A 119 8.48 1.48 3.99
CA THR A 119 8.79 0.33 3.15
C THR A 119 7.59 -0.59 3.09
N ALA A 120 7.40 -1.23 1.94
CA ALA A 120 6.35 -2.20 1.76
C ALA A 120 6.81 -3.43 0.97
N VAL A 121 6.27 -4.59 1.34
CA VAL A 121 6.39 -5.83 0.56
C VAL A 121 5.06 -6.12 -0.11
N ALA A 122 5.05 -6.16 -1.44
CA ALA A 122 3.87 -6.38 -2.29
C ALA A 122 2.66 -5.48 -1.97
N LEU A 123 2.90 -4.31 -1.34
CA LEU A 123 1.85 -3.45 -0.77
C LEU A 123 0.90 -4.21 0.19
N MET A 124 1.41 -5.21 0.91
CA MET A 124 0.65 -5.99 1.89
C MET A 124 1.18 -5.81 3.30
N GLU A 125 2.50 -5.71 3.45
CA GLU A 125 3.16 -5.49 4.73
C GLU A 125 3.86 -4.14 4.68
N TYR A 126 3.55 -3.26 5.63
CA TYR A 126 4.08 -1.90 5.69
C TYR A 126 4.90 -1.71 6.95
N HIS A 127 6.08 -1.13 6.79
CA HIS A 127 6.92 -0.67 7.89
C HIS A 127 7.18 0.82 7.74
N VAL A 128 6.99 1.56 8.83
CA VAL A 128 7.13 3.02 8.87
C VAL A 128 8.21 3.35 9.88
N ILE A 129 9.05 4.32 9.53
CA ILE A 129 10.06 4.91 10.40
C ILE A 129 9.81 6.42 10.40
N ILE A 130 9.83 7.03 11.58
CA ILE A 130 9.68 8.47 11.77
C ILE A 130 10.91 8.96 12.53
N THR A 131 11.54 10.02 12.05
CA THR A 131 12.67 10.64 12.77
C THR A 131 12.17 11.22 14.11
N PRO A 132 12.88 11.02 15.24
CA PRO A 132 12.35 11.33 16.57
C PRO A 132 11.84 12.77 16.77
N ASP A 133 12.46 13.74 16.12
CA ASP A 133 12.18 15.17 16.28
C ASP A 133 11.03 15.69 15.39
N VAL A 134 10.48 14.84 14.51
CA VAL A 134 9.43 15.23 13.55
C VAL A 134 8.16 15.65 14.28
N LEU A 135 7.83 14.98 15.38
CA LEU A 135 6.61 15.28 16.15
C LEU A 135 6.70 16.63 16.86
N ASP A 136 7.89 17.05 17.26
CA ASP A 136 8.10 18.36 17.88
C ASP A 136 8.03 19.48 16.83
N ARG A 137 8.61 19.24 15.66
CA ARG A 137 8.74 20.24 14.59
C ARG A 137 7.47 20.47 13.78
N HIS A 138 6.59 19.49 13.70
CA HIS A 138 5.40 19.55 12.85
C HIS A 138 4.12 19.41 13.66
N GLU A 139 3.18 20.32 13.42
CA GLU A 139 1.78 20.15 13.85
C GLU A 139 1.10 19.07 12.99
N GLU A 140 -0.10 18.64 13.39
CA GLU A 140 -0.83 17.54 12.73
C GLU A 140 -0.87 17.67 11.21
N ARG A 141 -1.20 18.86 10.71
CA ARG A 141 -1.28 19.11 9.26
C ARG A 141 0.07 18.92 8.56
N GLY A 142 1.16 19.39 9.17
CA GLY A 142 2.51 19.24 8.63
C GLY A 142 2.91 17.77 8.61
N PHE A 143 2.63 17.04 9.69
CA PHE A 143 2.87 15.60 9.75
C PHE A 143 2.10 14.83 8.68
N LEU A 144 0.82 15.13 8.48
CA LEU A 144 0.00 14.48 7.46
C LEU A 144 0.52 14.76 6.03
N GLN A 145 1.07 15.95 5.77
CA GLN A 145 1.71 16.26 4.49
C GLN A 145 2.98 15.43 4.27
N LEU A 146 3.80 15.25 5.30
CA LEU A 146 4.98 14.37 5.23
C LEU A 146 4.57 12.91 4.97
N ALA A 147 3.53 12.44 5.66
CA ALA A 147 3.03 11.08 5.51
C ALA A 147 2.47 10.84 4.10
N ASP A 148 1.72 11.80 3.55
CA ASP A 148 1.23 11.74 2.17
C ASP A 148 2.38 11.75 1.16
N ALA A 149 3.40 12.60 1.36
CA ALA A 149 4.59 12.63 0.51
C ALA A 149 5.33 11.27 0.50
N ALA A 150 5.54 10.66 1.67
CA ALA A 150 6.18 9.36 1.79
C ALA A 150 5.36 8.25 1.09
N MET A 151 4.03 8.28 1.21
CA MET A 151 3.14 7.33 0.55
C MET A 151 3.11 7.54 -0.97
N ASN A 152 3.12 8.79 -1.43
CA ASN A 152 3.23 9.14 -2.85
C ASN A 152 4.51 8.56 -3.47
N ASP A 153 5.66 8.76 -2.81
CA ASP A 153 6.95 8.23 -3.27
C ASP A 153 6.96 6.69 -3.26
N LEU A 154 6.43 6.05 -2.21
CA LEU A 154 6.30 4.59 -2.13
C LEU A 154 5.52 4.03 -3.33
N ARG A 155 4.42 4.68 -3.70
CA ARG A 155 3.59 4.27 -4.85
C ARG A 155 4.30 4.47 -6.18
N ALA A 156 5.02 5.57 -6.34
CA ALA A 156 5.84 5.81 -7.52
C ALA A 156 6.92 4.72 -7.66
N ASP A 157 7.59 4.38 -6.57
CA ASP A 157 8.60 3.33 -6.52
C ASP A 157 8.02 1.95 -6.86
N HIS A 158 6.86 1.61 -6.28
CA HIS A 158 6.15 0.37 -6.57
C HIS A 158 5.77 0.25 -8.06
N ARG A 159 5.25 1.31 -8.68
CA ARG A 159 4.94 1.33 -10.12
C ARG A 159 6.19 1.11 -10.98
N ARG A 160 7.31 1.73 -10.62
CA ARG A 160 8.60 1.50 -11.30
C ARG A 160 9.04 0.05 -11.19
N ALA A 161 8.99 -0.53 -9.99
CA ALA A 161 9.37 -1.92 -9.75
C ALA A 161 8.50 -2.91 -10.54
N HIS A 162 7.18 -2.70 -10.57
CA HIS A 162 6.28 -3.53 -11.38
C HIS A 162 6.54 -3.40 -12.88
N THR A 163 6.83 -2.18 -13.36
CA THR A 163 7.14 -1.93 -14.77
C THR A 163 8.44 -2.63 -15.17
N ALA A 164 9.47 -2.55 -14.33
CA ALA A 164 10.74 -3.23 -14.52
C ALA A 164 10.55 -4.76 -14.58
N LEU A 165 9.80 -5.34 -13.63
CA LEU A 165 9.52 -6.78 -13.63
C LEU A 165 8.80 -7.23 -14.91
N ARG A 166 7.80 -6.47 -15.38
CA ARG A 166 7.08 -6.78 -16.64
C ARG A 166 8.01 -6.73 -17.84
N HIS A 167 8.92 -5.76 -17.89
CA HIS A 167 9.89 -5.60 -18.96
C HIS A 167 10.93 -6.73 -18.96
N GLU A 168 11.48 -7.07 -17.80
CA GLU A 168 12.44 -8.16 -17.63
C GLU A 168 11.85 -9.50 -18.11
N LEU A 169 10.63 -9.83 -17.65
CA LEU A 169 9.94 -11.05 -18.08
C LEU A 169 9.53 -11.01 -19.56
N TYR A 170 9.34 -9.84 -20.14
CA TYR A 170 9.11 -9.74 -21.59
C TYR A 170 10.38 -10.13 -22.36
N LEU A 171 11.54 -9.56 -21.99
CA LEU A 171 12.82 -9.88 -22.64
C LEU A 171 13.19 -11.35 -22.48
N LYS A 172 13.14 -11.87 -21.25
CA LYS A 172 13.48 -13.27 -20.93
C LYS A 172 12.73 -14.31 -21.77
N TYR A 173 11.45 -14.08 -22.03
CA TYR A 173 10.62 -15.02 -22.76
C TYR A 173 10.59 -14.76 -24.27
N LYS A 174 10.82 -13.52 -24.72
CA LYS A 174 11.02 -13.20 -26.14
C LYS A 174 12.24 -13.92 -26.72
N ASP A 175 13.32 -14.02 -25.94
CA ASP A 175 14.56 -14.66 -26.39
C ASP A 175 14.49 -16.20 -26.39
N ARG A 176 13.46 -16.80 -25.77
CA ARG A 176 13.21 -18.26 -25.76
C ARG A 176 12.34 -18.76 -26.91
N GLU A 177 11.71 -17.85 -27.65
CA GLU A 177 10.89 -18.16 -28.83
C GLU A 177 11.70 -18.09 -30.14
N ARG A 178 13.03 -17.88 -30.06
CA ARG A 178 13.98 -17.92 -31.18
C ARG A 178 14.84 -19.18 -31.10
#